data_AF-A0A0L6ULY6-F1
#
_entry.id   AF-A0A0L6ULY6-F1
#
_cell.length_a   1.000
_cell.length_b   1.000
_cell.length_c   1.000
_cell.angle_alpha   90.00
_cell.angle_beta   90.00
_cell.angle_gamma   90.00
#
_symmetry.space_group_name_H-M   'P 1'
#
loop_
_entity.id
_entity.type
_entity.pdbx_description
1 polymer ?
#
loop_
_entity_poly.entity_id
_entity_poly.type
_entity_poly.pdbx_seq_one_letter_code
_entity_poly.pdbx_strand_id
1 'polypeptide(L)'
;MGKENAQQLATEETLQQNQARLNTTSGQQNPTPAPAPSSNPIVLAKPQPFDGTRGADKAFVGQIGLHAITYPKRFPTDASEVAFLVLFMKDYAATWSQLYLGLQPGTSGL
;
A
#
# COMPACT_ATOMS: atom_id res chain seq x y z
N MET A 1 36.77 -39.07 40.91
CA MET A 1 36.96 -38.62 39.51
C MET A 1 35.96 -39.41 38.67
N GLY A 2 34.86 -38.81 38.20
CA GLY A 2 33.75 -39.58 37.60
C GLY A 2 32.41 -38.87 37.39
N LYS A 3 32.24 -37.64 37.91
CA LYS A 3 31.00 -36.86 37.73
C LYS A 3 31.00 -35.97 36.47
N GLU A 4 32.18 -35.68 35.92
CA GLU A 4 32.32 -34.84 34.72
C GLU A 4 31.98 -35.59 33.43
N ASN A 5 32.22 -36.90 33.38
CA ASN A 5 31.94 -37.72 32.20
C ASN A 5 30.42 -37.89 31.96
N ALA A 6 29.65 -38.09 33.03
CA ALA A 6 28.19 -38.24 32.93
C ALA A 6 27.48 -36.96 32.43
N GLN A 7 27.99 -35.78 32.78
CA GLN A 7 27.42 -34.51 32.32
C GLN A 7 27.76 -34.22 30.86
N GLN A 8 28.98 -34.58 30.41
CA GLN A 8 29.35 -34.45 29.00
C GLN A 8 28.48 -35.36 28.13
N LEU A 9 28.28 -36.62 28.54
CA LEU A 9 27.44 -37.57 27.81
C LEU A 9 25.98 -37.09 27.71
N ALA A 10 25.40 -36.56 28.80
CA ALA A 10 24.05 -36.01 28.79
C ALA A 10 23.91 -34.77 27.88
N THR A 11 24.98 -33.98 27.76
CA THR A 11 25.00 -32.78 26.89
C THR A 11 25.06 -33.17 25.42
N GLU A 12 25.88 -34.16 25.07
CA GLU A 12 25.97 -34.67 23.69
C GLU A 12 24.69 -35.39 23.24
N GLU A 13 24.07 -36.17 24.12
CA GLU A 13 22.78 -36.82 23.82
C GLU A 13 21.69 -35.78 23.56
N THR A 14 21.62 -34.73 24.38
CA THR A 14 20.65 -33.63 24.20
C THR A 14 20.87 -32.88 22.89
N LEU A 15 22.13 -32.70 22.48
CA LEU A 15 22.47 -32.05 21.21
C LEU A 15 22.05 -32.92 20.02
N GLN A 16 22.36 -34.22 20.05
CA GLN A 16 21.95 -35.16 18.99
C GLN A 16 20.43 -35.27 18.89
N GLN A 17 19.72 -35.30 20.03
CA GLN A 17 18.28 -35.39 20.06
C GLN A 17 17.62 -34.13 19.48
N ASN A 18 18.15 -32.94 19.79
CA ASN A 18 17.69 -31.70 19.16
C ASN A 18 17.95 -31.69 17.65
N GLN A 19 19.13 -32.14 17.21
CA GLN A 19 19.45 -32.25 15.78
C GLN A 19 18.48 -33.20 15.07
N ALA A 20 18.15 -34.34 15.68
CA ALA A 20 17.18 -35.29 15.14
C ALA A 20 15.78 -34.65 15.03
N ARG A 21 15.34 -33.90 16.04
CA ARG A 21 14.05 -33.18 16.01
C ARG A 21 13.98 -32.11 14.92
N LEU A 22 15.08 -31.39 14.68
CA LEU A 22 15.18 -30.42 13.59
C LEU A 22 15.13 -31.12 12.22
N ASN A 23 15.84 -32.23 12.07
CA ASN A 23 15.86 -33.01 10.83
C ASN A 23 14.50 -33.67 10.53
N THR A 24 13.77 -34.15 11.56
CA THR A 24 12.40 -34.67 11.38
C THR A 24 11.40 -33.60 10.98
N THR A 25 11.67 -32.32 11.29
CA THR A 25 10.82 -31.20 10.89
C THR A 25 11.05 -30.78 9.43
N SER A 26 12.24 -31.06 8.88
CA SER A 26 12.59 -30.78 7.48
C SER A 26 11.96 -31.78 6.48
N GLY A 27 11.61 -32.98 6.94
CA GLY A 27 10.99 -34.03 6.10
C GLY A 27 9.47 -33.92 5.93
N GLN A 28 8.81 -33.03 6.68
CA GLN A 28 7.40 -32.75 6.43
C GLN A 28 7.32 -31.89 5.17
N GLN A 29 7.06 -32.56 4.04
CA GLN A 29 6.71 -31.88 2.79
C GLN A 29 5.77 -30.73 3.14
N ASN A 30 6.24 -29.52 2.86
CA ASN A 30 5.46 -28.31 2.99
C ASN A 30 4.07 -28.63 2.42
N PRO A 31 2.98 -28.56 3.20
CA PRO A 31 1.67 -28.51 2.57
C PRO A 31 1.79 -27.40 1.52
N THR A 32 1.42 -27.71 0.28
CA THR A 32 1.37 -26.72 -0.81
C THR A 32 0.97 -25.38 -0.21
N PRO A 33 1.76 -24.29 -0.37
CA PRO A 33 1.42 -23.01 0.22
C PRO A 33 -0.04 -22.75 -0.12
N ALA A 34 -0.89 -22.67 0.91
CA ALA A 34 -2.29 -22.35 0.70
C ALA A 34 -2.31 -21.09 -0.18
N PRO A 35 -3.15 -21.02 -1.22
CA PRO A 35 -3.24 -19.83 -2.04
C PRO A 35 -3.35 -18.63 -1.10
N ALA A 36 -2.41 -17.69 -1.21
CA ALA A 36 -2.45 -16.49 -0.38
C ALA A 36 -3.87 -15.93 -0.46
N PRO A 37 -4.51 -15.57 0.67
CA PRO A 37 -5.85 -15.02 0.64
C PRO A 37 -5.87 -13.91 -0.40
N SER A 38 -6.72 -14.07 -1.42
CA SER A 38 -6.82 -13.07 -2.48
C SER A 38 -7.09 -11.74 -1.80
N SER A 39 -6.17 -10.78 -1.97
CA SER A 39 -6.39 -9.44 -1.47
C SER A 39 -7.70 -8.95 -2.08
N ASN A 40 -8.76 -8.88 -1.27
CA ASN A 40 -9.98 -8.22 -1.69
C ASN A 40 -9.58 -6.77 -1.96
N PRO A 41 -9.69 -6.28 -3.20
CA PRO A 41 -9.29 -4.91 -3.47
C PRO A 41 -10.15 -4.01 -2.59
N ILE A 42 -9.51 -3.22 -1.73
CA ILE A 42 -10.20 -2.16 -0.99
C ILE A 42 -10.86 -1.29 -2.05
N VAL A 43 -12.19 -1.19 -2.04
CA VAL A 43 -12.95 -0.36 -2.98
C VAL A 43 -13.23 0.97 -2.30
N LEU A 44 -12.54 2.02 -2.72
CA LEU A 44 -12.82 3.37 -2.26
C LEU A 44 -13.98 3.99 -3.03
N ALA A 45 -14.83 4.72 -2.32
CA ALA A 45 -15.86 5.55 -2.94
C ALA A 45 -15.21 6.63 -3.83
N LYS A 46 -15.87 6.98 -4.93
CA LYS A 46 -15.44 8.07 -5.81
C LYS A 46 -15.32 9.38 -5.01
N PRO A 47 -14.23 10.16 -5.16
CA PRO A 47 -14.09 11.44 -4.48
C PRO A 47 -15.23 12.41 -4.79
N GLN A 48 -15.59 13.24 -3.82
CA GLN A 48 -16.57 14.31 -4.07
C GLN A 48 -15.95 15.44 -4.91
N PRO A 49 -16.70 16.02 -5.87
CA PRO A 49 -16.25 17.19 -6.59
C PRO A 49 -16.05 18.41 -5.68
N PHE A 50 -15.01 19.19 -5.93
CA PHE A 50 -14.65 20.38 -5.16
C PHE A 50 -14.83 21.65 -6.00
N ASP A 51 -15.66 22.58 -5.53
CA ASP A 51 -15.91 23.87 -6.19
C ASP A 51 -14.92 24.98 -5.81
N GLY A 52 -14.07 24.75 -4.82
CA GLY A 52 -13.25 25.81 -4.23
C GLY A 52 -13.80 26.38 -2.92
N THR A 53 -14.84 25.77 -2.33
CA THR A 53 -15.37 26.17 -1.03
C THR A 53 -14.27 26.15 0.04
N ARG A 54 -14.00 27.33 0.63
CA ARG A 54 -12.97 27.49 1.66
C ARG A 54 -13.28 26.61 2.86
N GLY A 55 -12.28 25.83 3.32
CA GLY A 55 -12.41 24.94 4.47
C GLY A 55 -12.79 23.49 4.11
N ALA A 56 -13.25 23.23 2.88
CA ALA A 56 -13.46 21.87 2.37
C ALA A 56 -12.21 21.31 1.64
N ASP A 57 -11.19 22.13 1.45
CA ASP A 57 -9.94 21.80 0.74
C ASP A 57 -9.21 20.60 1.36
N LYS A 58 -9.07 20.57 2.68
CA LYS A 58 -8.38 19.48 3.39
C LYS A 58 -9.08 18.13 3.20
N ALA A 59 -10.41 18.13 3.29
CA ALA A 59 -11.20 16.92 3.12
C ALA A 59 -11.11 16.40 1.68
N PHE A 60 -11.17 17.30 0.71
CA PHE A 60 -11.00 16.96 -0.71
C PHE A 60 -9.60 16.37 -1.00
N VAL A 61 -8.53 17.06 -0.59
CA VAL A 61 -7.14 16.58 -0.79
C VAL A 61 -6.92 15.25 -0.06
N GLY A 62 -7.51 15.07 1.12
CA GLY A 62 -7.47 13.80 1.85
C GLY A 62 -8.11 12.65 1.07
N GLN A 63 -9.25 12.87 0.40
CA GLN A 63 -9.88 11.84 -0.44
C GLN A 63 -9.02 11.48 -1.66
N ILE A 64 -8.42 12.47 -2.32
CA ILE A 64 -7.53 12.25 -3.47
C ILE A 64 -6.28 11.46 -3.05
N GLY A 65 -5.61 11.90 -1.98
CA GLY A 65 -4.42 11.21 -1.46
C GLY A 65 -4.72 9.77 -1.04
N LEU A 66 -5.89 9.52 -0.44
CA LEU A 66 -6.31 8.17 -0.09
C LEU A 66 -6.49 7.26 -1.32
N HIS A 67 -7.01 7.79 -2.43
CA HIS A 67 -7.08 7.08 -3.72
C HIS A 67 -5.69 6.79 -4.29
N ALA A 68 -4.78 7.76 -4.23
CA ALA A 68 -3.41 7.59 -4.70
C ALA A 68 -2.66 6.48 -3.94
N ILE A 69 -2.79 6.48 -2.61
CA ILE A 69 -2.16 5.47 -1.73
C ILE A 69 -2.77 4.08 -1.91
N THR A 70 -4.08 3.99 -2.13
CA THR A 70 -4.78 2.70 -2.27
C THR A 70 -4.57 2.08 -3.65
N TYR A 71 -4.39 2.91 -4.69
CA TYR A 71 -4.20 2.45 -6.06
C TYR A 71 -2.92 3.01 -6.70
N PRO A 72 -1.73 2.76 -6.13
CA PRO A 72 -0.50 3.40 -6.58
C PRO A 72 -0.16 3.05 -8.03
N LYS A 73 -0.53 1.85 -8.49
CA LYS A 73 -0.36 1.41 -9.88
C LYS A 73 -1.16 2.25 -10.89
N ARG A 74 -2.22 2.95 -10.46
CA ARG A 74 -3.01 3.86 -11.32
C ARG A 74 -2.39 5.25 -11.40
N PHE A 75 -1.46 5.57 -10.51
CA PHE A 75 -0.80 6.86 -10.42
C PHE A 75 0.73 6.70 -10.51
N PRO A 76 1.26 6.24 -11.66
CA PRO A 76 2.70 5.97 -11.80
C PRO A 76 3.57 7.24 -11.80
N THR A 77 2.96 8.42 -11.94
CA THR A 77 3.65 9.72 -11.96
C THR A 77 2.86 10.78 -11.20
N ASP A 78 3.54 11.79 -10.66
CA ASP A 78 2.90 12.94 -10.00
C ASP A 78 1.88 13.63 -10.93
N ALA A 79 2.17 13.67 -12.24
CA ALA A 79 1.26 14.22 -13.24
C ALA A 79 -0.08 13.48 -13.31
N SER A 80 -0.08 12.14 -13.17
CA SER A 80 -1.32 11.35 -13.16
C SER A 80 -2.15 11.56 -11.90
N GLU A 81 -1.51 11.82 -10.75
CA GLU A 81 -2.20 12.20 -9.51
C GLU A 81 -2.83 13.59 -9.63
N VAL A 82 -2.08 14.57 -10.14
CA VAL A 82 -2.59 15.92 -10.38
C VAL A 82 -3.73 15.93 -11.40
N ALA A 83 -3.62 15.17 -12.49
CA ALA A 83 -4.69 15.04 -13.48
C ALA A 83 -5.97 14.47 -12.86
N PHE A 84 -5.84 13.50 -11.96
CA PHE A 84 -6.97 12.95 -11.22
C PHE A 84 -7.56 13.95 -10.24
N LEU A 85 -6.76 14.71 -9.49
CA LEU A 85 -7.25 15.80 -8.63
C LEU A 85 -8.08 16.82 -9.44
N VAL A 86 -7.56 17.26 -10.58
CA VAL A 86 -8.21 18.25 -11.44
C VAL A 86 -9.54 17.73 -12.02
N LEU A 87 -9.64 16.42 -12.30
CA LEU A 87 -10.88 15.80 -12.78
C LEU A 87 -12.06 15.95 -11.81
N PHE A 88 -11.78 16.16 -10.52
CA PHE A 88 -12.79 16.39 -9.50
C PHE A 88 -12.96 17.86 -9.11
N MET A 89 -12.23 18.78 -9.74
CA MET A 89 -12.51 20.20 -9.56
C MET A 89 -13.72 20.62 -10.41
N LYS A 90 -14.59 21.46 -9.85
CA LYS A 90 -15.74 22.06 -10.54
C LYS A 90 -15.77 23.57 -10.31
N ASP A 91 -16.62 24.27 -11.04
CA ASP A 91 -16.90 25.70 -10.87
C ASP A 91 -15.62 26.55 -10.78
N TYR A 92 -15.49 27.34 -9.71
CA TYR A 92 -14.34 28.22 -9.49
C TYR A 92 -13.02 27.44 -9.48
N ALA A 93 -12.94 26.31 -8.76
CA ALA A 93 -11.74 25.48 -8.71
C ALA A 93 -11.33 24.94 -10.11
N ALA A 94 -12.29 24.58 -10.95
CA ALA A 94 -12.02 24.15 -12.32
C ALA A 94 -11.40 25.29 -13.15
N THR A 95 -11.98 26.49 -13.09
CA THR A 95 -11.45 27.67 -13.80
C THR A 95 -10.02 27.99 -13.38
N TRP A 96 -9.70 27.90 -12.08
CA TRP A 96 -8.32 28.09 -11.58
C TRP A 96 -7.37 27.03 -12.11
N SER A 97 -7.78 25.75 -12.11
CA SER A 97 -6.94 24.66 -12.60
C SER A 97 -6.60 24.80 -14.08
N GLN A 98 -7.56 25.22 -14.90
CA GLN A 98 -7.37 25.43 -16.34
C GLN A 98 -6.38 26.56 -16.63
N LEU A 99 -6.42 27.64 -15.85
CA LEU A 99 -5.47 28.74 -15.97
C LEU A 99 -4.03 28.26 -15.74
N TYR A 100 -3.82 27.46 -14.69
CA TYR A 100 -2.49 26.94 -14.35
C TYR A 100 -1.98 25.89 -15.34
N LEU A 101 -2.88 25.10 -15.92
CA LEU A 101 -2.56 24.08 -16.93
C LEU A 101 -2.41 24.66 -18.35
N GLY A 102 -2.64 25.96 -18.55
CA GLY A 102 -2.61 26.58 -19.88
C GLY A 102 -3.74 26.10 -20.80
N LEU A 103 -4.83 25.59 -20.22
CA LEU A 103 -6.00 25.03 -20.92
C LEU A 103 -7.16 26.04 -21.05
N GLN A 104 -6.85 27.34 -21.04
CA GLN A 104 -7.88 28.39 -21.15
C GLN A 104 -8.65 28.24 -22.47
N PRO A 105 -9.99 28.09 -22.43
CA PRO A 105 -10.82 28.32 -23.60
C PRO A 105 -10.67 29.80 -23.96
N GLY A 106 -10.34 30.08 -25.22
CA GLY A 106 -9.86 31.37 -25.67
C GLY A 106 -10.56 32.59 -25.08
N THR A 107 -9.75 33.52 -24.58
CA THR A 107 -10.03 34.96 -24.68
C THR A 107 -10.10 35.35 -26.15
N SER A 108 -11.19 34.98 -26.82
CA SER A 108 -11.54 35.48 -28.15
C SER A 108 -12.80 36.33 -28.00
N GLY A 109 -12.60 37.64 -27.96
CA GLY A 109 -13.61 38.67 -28.26
C GLY A 109 -14.55 39.04 -27.12
N LEU A 110 -14.29 40.19 -26.49
CA LEU A 110 -15.11 41.41 -26.58
C LEU A 110 -14.28 42.61 -26.10
#